data_AF-A0A8D0L103-F1
#
_entry.id   AF-A0A8D0L103-F1
#
_cell.length_a   1.000
_cell.length_b   1.000
_cell.length_c   1.000
_cell.angle_alpha   90.00
_cell.angle_beta   90.00
_cell.angle_gamma   90.00
#
_symmetry.space_group_name_H-M   'P 1'
#
loop_
_entity.id
_entity.type
_entity.pdbx_description
1 polymer ?
#
loop_
_entity_poly.entity_id
_entity_poly.type
_entity_poly.pdbx_seq_one_letter_code
_entity_poly.pdbx_strand_id
1 'polypeptide(L)' 'MYRLSAKMQLACPRNYEPVCGTDDVTYPNECSLCREIFLNRAVDKKHDGRCVKVRSEISSFSCCTEQWWVK' A
#
# COMPACT_ATOMS: atom_id res chain seq x y z
N MET A 1 -9.43 -14.34 -8.93
CA MET A 1 -9.12 -14.69 -10.34
C MET A 1 -8.95 -13.41 -11.15
N TYR A 2 -7.75 -12.84 -11.20
CA TYR A 2 -7.46 -11.66 -12.02
C TYR A 2 -7.29 -12.11 -13.48
N ARG A 3 -8.01 -11.48 -14.42
CA ARG A 3 -7.91 -11.77 -15.85
C ARG A 3 -6.90 -10.83 -16.50
N LEU A 4 -5.82 -11.40 -17.03
CA LEU A 4 -4.86 -10.70 -17.88
C LEU A 4 -5.42 -10.62 -19.29
N SER A 5 -5.81 -9.43 -19.74
CA SER A 5 -6.22 -9.15 -21.12
C SER A 5 -5.02 -8.59 -21.90
N ALA A 6 -4.94 -8.87 -23.20
CA ALA A 6 -3.82 -8.54 -24.09
C ALA A 6 -3.55 -7.04 -24.31
N LYS A 7 -4.24 -6.16 -23.58
CA LYS A 7 -3.87 -4.76 -23.38
C LYS A 7 -3.61 -4.59 -21.90
N MET A 8 -2.51 -3.93 -21.56
CA MET A 8 -1.98 -3.60 -20.23
C MET A 8 -2.97 -2.83 -19.32
N GLN A 9 -4.15 -3.40 -19.10
CA GLN A 9 -5.25 -2.88 -18.32
C GLN A 9 -5.62 -3.97 -17.34
N LEU A 10 -5.10 -3.82 -16.12
CA LEU A 10 -5.50 -4.63 -14.99
C LEU A 10 -6.95 -4.29 -14.66
N ALA A 11 -7.87 -5.23 -14.88
CA ALA A 11 -9.27 -5.06 -14.51
C ALA A 11 -9.42 -5.24 -13.00
N CYS A 12 -9.48 -4.13 -12.28
CA CYS A 12 -9.59 -4.13 -10.82
C CYS A 12 -11.04 -4.13 -10.35
N PRO A 13 -11.39 -4.91 -9.30
CA PRO A 13 -12.65 -4.74 -8.61
C PRO A 13 -12.73 -3.31 -8.02
N ARG A 14 -13.95 -2.78 -7.89
CA ARG A 14 -14.21 -1.48 -7.26
C ARG A 14 -14.33 -1.57 -5.74
N ASN A 15 -13.74 -2.61 -5.14
CA ASN A 15 -13.70 -2.73 -3.69
C ASN A 15 -12.75 -1.66 -3.11
N TYR A 16 -13.10 -1.17 -1.93
CA TYR A 16 -12.27 -0.22 -1.20
C TYR A 16 -11.55 -0.95 -0.07
N GLU A 17 -10.29 -1.28 -0.32
CA GLU A 17 -9.40 -1.98 0.61
C GLU A 17 -8.06 -1.24 0.60
N PRO A 18 -7.95 -0.12 1.35
CA PRO A 18 -6.81 0.77 1.20
C PRO A 18 -5.51 0.06 1.57
N VAL A 19 -4.45 0.32 0.81
CA VAL A 19 -3.09 -0.18 1.07
C VAL A 19 -2.07 0.95 0.96
N CYS A 20 -1.00 0.86 1.73
CA CYS A 20 0.07 1.85 1.73
C CYS A 20 1.23 1.35 0.86
N GLY A 21 1.63 2.14 -0.12
CA GLY A 21 2.82 1.91 -0.92
C GLY A 21 4.10 2.32 -0.19
N THR A 22 5.24 1.85 -0.68
CA THR A 22 6.57 2.29 -0.22
C THR A 22 6.87 3.75 -0.55
N ASP A 23 6.06 4.37 -1.40
CA ASP A 23 6.07 5.79 -1.76
C ASP A 23 5.21 6.68 -0.83
N ASP A 24 4.71 6.10 0.27
CA ASP A 24 3.81 6.75 1.22
C ASP A 24 2.49 7.26 0.59
N VAL A 25 2.12 6.68 -0.56
CA VAL A 25 0.84 6.90 -1.22
C VAL A 25 -0.14 5.79 -0.83
N THR A 26 -1.38 6.19 -0.52
CA THR A 26 -2.45 5.23 -0.28
C THR A 26 -3.14 4.88 -1.58
N TYR A 27 -3.14 3.60 -1.90
CA TYR A 27 -3.88 3.04 -3.03
C TYR A 27 -5.25 2.54 -2.54
N PRO A 28 -6.32 2.71 -3.32
CA PRO A 28 -7.68 2.35 -2.91
C PRO A 28 -7.92 0.83 -2.81
N ASN A 29 -7.09 0.03 -3.49
CA ASN A 29 -7.06 -1.43 -3.39
C ASN A 29 -5.69 -1.98 -3.82
N GLU A 30 -5.40 -3.22 -3.43
CA GLU A 30 -4.20 -3.96 -3.85
C GLU A 30 -4.05 -4.00 -5.37
N CYS A 31 -5.15 -4.05 -6.10
CA CYS A 31 -5.12 -4.07 -7.56
C CYS A 31 -4.60 -2.74 -8.15
N SER A 32 -4.96 -1.60 -7.57
CA SER A 32 -4.47 -0.28 -7.99
C SER A 32 -2.99 -0.11 -7.69
N LEU A 33 -2.53 -0.62 -6.53
CA LEU A 33 -1.11 -0.69 -6.21
C LEU A 33 -0.36 -1.60 -7.20
N CYS A 34 -0.91 -2.77 -7.49
CA CYS A 34 -0.32 -3.72 -8.45
C CYS A 34 -0.20 -3.11 -9.85
N ARG A 35 -1.20 -2.35 -10.30
CA ARG A 35 -1.12 -1.57 -11.54
C ARG A 35 0.07 -0.59 -11.51
N GLU A 36 0.31 0.10 -10.41
CA GLU A 36 1.45 1.01 -10.28
C GLU A 36 2.78 0.26 -10.23
N ILE A 37 2.86 -0.87 -9.53
CA ILE A 37 4.04 -1.76 -9.53
C ILE A 37 4.39 -2.16 -10.96
N PHE A 38 3.40 -2.53 -11.77
CA PHE A 38 3.59 -2.91 -13.17
C PHE A 38 4.00 -1.73 -14.06
N LEU A 39 3.46 -0.54 -13.82
CA LEU A 39 3.77 0.65 -14.63
C LEU A 39 5.11 1.28 -14.25
N ASN A 40 5.40 1.37 -12.96
CA ASN A 40 6.46 2.22 -12.42
C ASN A 40 7.53 1.51 -11.60
N ARG A 41 7.43 0.21 -11.25
CA ARG A 41 8.44 -0.65 -10.54
C ARG A 41 9.19 -0.06 -9.32
N ALA A 42 8.92 1.17 -8.94
CA ALA A 42 9.57 1.93 -7.87
C ALA A 42 8.71 1.99 -6.61
N VAL A 43 7.52 1.39 -6.67
CA VAL A 43 6.58 1.28 -5.55
C VAL A 43 6.42 -0.21 -5.26
N ASP A 44 6.36 -0.57 -3.98
CA ASP A 44 5.99 -1.88 -3.48
C ASP A 44 4.96 -1.74 -2.34
N LYS A 45 4.41 -2.85 -1.81
CA LYS A 45 3.46 -2.79 -0.70
C LYS A 45 4.21 -2.61 0.61
N LYS A 46 3.97 -1.49 1.30
CA LYS A 46 4.53 -1.22 2.63
C LYS A 46 3.73 -1.93 3.72
N HIS A 47 2.43 -1.67 3.78
CA HIS A 47 1.51 -2.32 4.71
C HIS A 47 0.07 -2.23 4.21
N ASP A 48 -0.79 -3.12 4.69
CA ASP A 48 -2.23 -3.04 4.48
C ASP A 48 -2.83 -1.87 5.27
N GLY A 49 -3.87 -1.23 4.76
CA GLY A 49 -4.46 -0.01 5.31
C GLY A 49 -3.92 1.29 4.67
N ARG A 50 -4.51 2.43 5.06
CA ARG A 50 -4.11 3.76 4.57
C ARG A 50 -2.75 4.17 5.15
N CYS A 51 -1.93 4.85 4.36
CA CYS A 51 -0.70 5.46 4.88
C CYS A 51 -1.02 6.49 5.96
N VAL A 52 -0.37 6.34 7.12
CA VAL A 52 -0.55 7.25 8.25
C VAL A 52 0.44 8.39 8.10
N LYS A 53 -0.01 9.53 7.57
CA LYS A 53 0.78 10.77 7.62
C LYS A 53 0.73 11.25 9.05
N VAL A 54 1.83 11.09 9.78
CA VAL A 54 2.01 11.63 11.13
C VAL A 54 2.03 13.16 11.01
N ARG A 55 0.85 13.76 10.87
CA ARG A 55 0.63 15.15 11.29
C ARG A 55 0.54 15.09 12.80
N SER A 56 1.21 16.01 13.46
CA SER A 56 1.46 16.12 14.90
C SER A 56 0.19 16.21 15.75
N GLU A 57 -0.67 15.20 15.76
CA GLU A 57 -1.67 14.96 16.79
C GLU A 57 -1.75 13.45 17.05
N ILE A 58 -1.15 13.09 18.17
CA ILE A 58 -1.06 11.75 18.73
C ILE A 58 -2.47 11.24 19.06
N SER A 59 -2.87 10.13 18.43
CA SER A 59 -3.72 9.06 19.00
C SER A 59 -3.93 8.02 17.89
N SER A 60 -3.12 6.99 17.74
CA SER A 60 -2.86 5.97 18.75
C SER A 60 -1.50 5.28 18.52
N PHE A 61 -0.57 5.46 19.45
CA PHE A 61 0.44 4.44 19.79
C PHE A 61 -0.31 3.10 19.92
N SER A 62 -0.02 2.06 19.14
CA SER A 62 1.22 1.30 19.23
C SER A 62 1.60 0.68 17.89
N CYS A 63 2.71 1.12 17.30
CA CYS A 63 3.62 0.17 16.66
C CYS A 63 5.02 0.55 17.15
N CYS A 64 5.55 -0.31 18.00
CA CYS A 64 6.75 -0.18 18.83
C CYS A 64 7.84 0.73 18.22
N THR A 65 8.04 1.88 18.86
CA THR A 65 9.26 2.68 18.69
C THR A 65 10.46 1.84 19.16
N GLU A 66 11.30 1.46 18.20
CA GLU A 66 12.71 1.07 18.30
C GLU A 66 13.15 -0.02 19.31
N GLN A 67 14.10 -0.85 18.84
CA GLN A 67 14.93 -1.83 19.57
C GLN A 67 14.40 -3.27 19.73
N TRP A 68 14.64 -4.09 18.69
CA TRP A 68 15.03 -5.50 18.87
C TRP A 68 16.29 -5.81 18.02
N TRP A 69 17.42 -5.22 18.43
CA TRP A 69 18.78 -5.78 18.27
C TRP A 69 19.46 -5.89 19.64
N VAL A 70 18.73 -6.30 20.69
CA VAL A 70 19.34 -6.75 21.94
C VAL A 70 18.53 -7.90 22.56
N LYS A 71 18.75 -9.10 22.04
CA LYS A 71 19.22 -10.27 22.80
C LYS A 71 19.76 -11.32 21.86
#